data_AF-L5M7N0-F1
#
_entry.id   AF-L5M7N0-F1
#
_cell.length_a   1.000
_cell.length_b   1.000
_cell.length_c   1.000
_cell.angle_alpha   90.00
_cell.angle_beta   90.00
_cell.angle_gamma   90.00
#
_symmetry.space_group_name_H-M   'P 1'
#
loop_
_entity.id
_entity.type
_entity.pdbx_description
1 polymer ?
#
loop_
_entity_poly.entity_id
_entity_poly.type
_entity_poly.pdbx_seq_one_letter_code
_entity_poly.pdbx_strand_id
1 'polypeptide(L)' 'MKTQSAGKEVVKDEKRRRRIDRSMIGEPTNFVHTAHVGSGDLFSGMNSVSSIQNQMQSKGGYGGGMSAGVQMQLVDTKAG' A
#
# COMPACT_ATOMS: atom_id res chain seq x y z
N MET A 1 -54.04 -14.77 1.32
CA MET A 1 -53.06 -15.00 0.24
C MET A 1 -52.08 -13.84 0.26
N LYS A 2 -50.83 -14.05 0.71
CA LYS A 2 -49.80 -13.00 0.75
C LYS A 2 -48.99 -13.09 -0.55
N THR A 3 -49.03 -12.03 -1.35
CA THR A 3 -48.21 -11.88 -2.55
C THR A 3 -46.77 -11.60 -2.13
N GLN A 4 -45.83 -12.38 -2.65
CA GLN A 4 -44.40 -12.12 -2.47
C GLN A 4 -43.94 -11.17 -3.58
N SER A 5 -43.56 -9.95 -3.20
CA SER A 5 -42.90 -9.00 -4.08
C SER A 5 -41.44 -9.43 -4.26
N ALA A 6 -41.07 -9.81 -5.47
CA ALA A 6 -39.70 -10.15 -5.83
C ALA A 6 -38.84 -8.88 -5.73
N GLY A 7 -37.96 -8.84 -4.71
CA GLY A 7 -36.93 -7.83 -4.60
C GLY A 7 -35.98 -7.93 -5.80
N LYS A 8 -35.90 -6.88 -6.62
CA LYS A 8 -34.86 -6.72 -7.62
C LYS A 8 -33.53 -6.54 -6.89
N GLU A 9 -32.68 -7.55 -6.93
CA GLU A 9 -31.28 -7.41 -6.54
C GLU A 9 -30.60 -6.46 -7.54
N VAL A 10 -30.33 -5.23 -7.09
CA VAL A 10 -29.53 -4.27 -7.84
C VAL A 10 -28.10 -4.74 -7.73
N VAL A 11 -27.59 -5.39 -8.79
CA VAL A 11 -26.17 -5.66 -8.96
C VAL A 11 -25.47 -4.30 -8.98
N LYS A 12 -24.87 -3.92 -7.85
CA LYS A 12 -24.00 -2.75 -7.75
C LYS A 12 -22.76 -3.07 -8.57
N ASP A 13 -22.69 -2.54 -9.78
CA ASP A 13 -21.51 -2.66 -10.62
C ASP A 13 -20.35 -1.94 -9.92
N GLU A 14 -19.56 -2.71 -9.18
CA GLU A 14 -18.37 -2.25 -8.48
C GLU A 14 -17.39 -1.77 -9.55
N LYS A 15 -17.40 -0.45 -9.81
CA LYS A 15 -16.63 0.20 -10.88
C LYS A 15 -15.15 -0.15 -10.74
N ARG A 16 -14.73 -1.24 -11.41
CA ARG A 16 -13.36 -1.74 -11.35
C ARG A 16 -12.44 -0.66 -11.91
N ARG A 17 -11.39 -0.31 -11.16
CA ARG A 17 -10.38 0.65 -11.62
C ARG A 17 -9.75 0.09 -12.90
N ARG A 18 -9.69 0.91 -13.95
CA ARG A 18 -9.06 0.51 -15.22
C ARG A 18 -7.57 0.20 -14.99
N ARG A 19 -7.07 -0.82 -15.67
CA ARG A 19 -5.64 -1.15 -15.68
C ARG A 19 -4.88 -0.04 -16.41
N ILE A 20 -3.67 0.23 -15.97
CA ILE A 20 -2.76 1.20 -16.58
C ILE A 20 -1.84 0.46 -17.55
N ASP A 21 -1.80 0.86 -18.81
CA ASP A 21 -0.80 0.44 -19.80
C ASP A 21 0.55 1.12 -19.54
N ARG A 22 1.65 0.46 -19.89
CA ARG A 22 3.02 0.94 -19.72
C ARG A 22 3.25 2.28 -20.41
N SER A 23 2.61 2.50 -21.57
CA SER A 23 2.65 3.77 -22.29
C SER A 23 2.10 4.96 -21.49
N MET A 24 1.27 4.70 -20.46
CA MET A 24 0.71 5.73 -19.59
C MET A 24 1.57 6.04 -18.35
N ILE A 25 2.68 5.31 -18.14
CA ILE A 25 3.61 5.55 -17.02
C ILE A 25 4.80 6.35 -17.55
N GLY A 26 4.79 7.66 -17.32
CA GLY A 26 5.92 8.56 -17.62
C GLY A 26 7.01 8.53 -16.55
N GLU A 27 8.01 9.39 -16.72
CA GLU A 27 9.12 9.56 -15.77
C GLU A 27 8.62 10.07 -14.40
N PRO A 28 9.22 9.59 -13.28
CA PRO A 28 8.84 10.03 -11.95
C PRO A 28 9.18 11.52 -11.76
N THR A 29 8.16 12.29 -11.39
CA THR A 29 8.26 13.73 -11.13
C THR A 29 7.43 14.07 -9.89
N ASN A 30 7.61 15.28 -9.35
CA ASN A 30 6.84 15.79 -8.20
C ASN A 30 6.98 14.90 -6.95
N PHE A 31 8.21 14.72 -6.47
CA PHE A 31 8.45 13.96 -5.26
C PHE A 31 7.77 14.62 -4.05
N VAL A 32 6.96 13.84 -3.35
CA VAL A 32 6.27 14.25 -2.12
C VAL A 32 6.77 13.40 -0.97
N HIS A 33 7.31 14.04 0.06
CA HIS A 33 7.66 13.38 1.30
C HIS A 33 6.38 12.95 2.03
N THR A 34 6.17 11.63 2.16
CA THR A 34 4.93 11.08 2.74
C THR A 34 5.08 10.82 4.23
N ALA A 35 6.22 10.26 4.64
CA ALA A 35 6.48 9.91 6.03
C ALA A 35 7.98 9.67 6.27
N HIS A 36 8.37 9.77 7.53
CA HIS A 36 9.67 9.36 8.04
C HIS A 36 9.50 8.15 8.94
N VAL A 37 10.35 7.12 8.77
CA VAL A 37 10.38 5.93 9.63
C VAL A 37 11.81 5.80 10.13
N GLY A 38 12.01 6.03 11.43
CA GLY A 38 13.27 5.83 12.13
C GLY A 38 13.49 4.37 12.50
N SER A 39 14.73 4.02 12.86
CA SER A 39 15.13 2.67 13.24
C SER A 39 14.37 2.11 14.46
N GLY A 40 13.87 2.98 15.35
CA GLY A 40 13.05 2.59 16.51
C GLY A 40 11.57 2.41 16.21
N ASP A 41 11.05 2.99 15.12
CA ASP A 41 9.60 3.01 14.83
C ASP A 41 9.08 1.65 14.36
N LEU A 42 9.98 0.83 13.81
CA LEU A 42 9.70 -0.56 13.42
C LEU A 42 9.37 -1.44 14.63
N PHE A 43 9.91 -1.10 15.80
CA PHE A 43 9.77 -1.88 17.03
C PHE A 43 8.84 -1.23 18.07
N SER A 44 8.64 0.10 17.99
CA SER A 44 7.87 0.88 18.97
C SER A 44 6.35 0.87 18.71
N GLY A 45 5.91 0.56 17.49
CA GLY A 45 4.47 0.41 17.24
C GLY A 45 4.10 0.46 15.77
N MET A 46 3.54 -0.64 15.28
CA MET A 46 3.11 -0.90 13.90
C MET A 46 2.08 0.10 13.32
N ASN A 47 1.55 1.02 14.13
CA ASN A 47 0.46 1.90 13.74
C ASN A 47 0.87 2.87 12.62
N SER A 48 2.04 3.51 12.72
CA SER A 48 2.51 4.45 11.69
C SER A 48 2.90 3.75 10.39
N VAL A 49 3.42 2.53 10.46
CA VAL A 49 3.83 1.76 9.28
C VAL A 49 2.61 1.18 8.55
N SER A 50 1.58 0.71 9.30
CA SER A 50 0.37 0.13 8.71
C SER A 50 -0.45 1.14 7.90
N SER A 51 -0.52 2.41 8.33
CA SER A 51 -1.25 3.45 7.60
C SER A 51 -0.60 3.77 6.26
N ILE A 52 0.73 3.87 6.23
CA ILE A 52 1.54 4.03 5.02
C ILE A 52 1.36 2.83 4.08
N GLN A 53 1.42 1.63 4.63
CA GLN A 53 1.22 0.40 3.88
C GLN A 53 -0.16 0.38 3.23
N ASN A 54 -1.20 0.77 3.97
CA ASN A 54 -2.57 0.83 3.47
C ASN A 54 -2.75 1.86 2.34
N GLN A 55 -2.01 2.96 2.38
CA GLN A 55 -2.01 3.98 1.33
C GLN A 55 -1.31 3.47 0.05
N MET A 56 -0.21 2.71 0.18
CA MET A 56 0.64 2.31 -0.94
C MET A 56 0.42 0.90 -1.48
N GLN A 57 -0.39 0.06 -0.83
CA GLN A 57 -0.66 -1.33 -1.26
C GLN A 57 -1.38 -1.48 -2.61
N SER A 58 -1.81 -0.37 -3.22
CA SER A 58 -2.52 -0.38 -4.52
C SER A 58 -1.72 -0.98 -5.68
N LYS A 59 -0.41 -1.21 -5.50
CA LYS A 59 0.50 -1.75 -6.52
C LYS A 59 0.74 -3.27 -6.42
N GLY A 60 0.19 -3.94 -5.40
CA GLY A 60 0.35 -5.38 -5.16
C GLY A 60 0.43 -5.69 -3.67
N GLY A 61 -0.20 -6.77 -3.23
CA GLY A 61 -0.27 -7.16 -1.82
C GLY A 61 1.05 -7.75 -1.31
N TYR A 62 1.37 -7.48 -0.05
CA TYR A 62 2.55 -8.00 0.67
C TYR A 62 2.39 -9.47 1.12
N GLY A 63 1.53 -10.23 0.42
CA GLY A 63 1.18 -11.61 0.74
C GLY A 63 2.27 -12.57 0.29
N GLY A 64 3.33 -12.67 1.08
CA GLY A 64 4.46 -13.55 0.81
C GLY A 64 5.72 -12.91 1.35
N GLY A 65 5.85 -12.94 2.68
CA GLY A 65 7.02 -12.44 3.39
C GLY A 65 8.29 -13.04 2.80
N MET A 66 8.99 -12.26 1.98
CA MET A 66 10.44 -12.36 2.02
C MET A 66 10.81 -11.88 3.41
N SER A 67 11.20 -12.82 4.26
CA SER A 67 12.11 -12.56 5.37
C SER A 67 13.35 -11.93 4.72
N ALA A 68 13.28 -10.62 4.49
CA ALA A 68 14.43 -9.83 4.14
C ALA A 68 15.29 -9.84 5.39
N GLY A 69 16.12 -10.87 5.53
CA GLY A 69 17.28 -10.91 6.42
C GLY A 69 18.31 -9.90 5.96
N VAL A 70 17.86 -8.68 5.68
CA VAL A 70 18.69 -7.53 5.43
C VAL A 70 19.16 -7.13 6.83
N GLN A 71 20.29 -7.70 7.24
CA GLN A 71 21.12 -7.06 8.26
C GLN A 71 21.49 -5.70 7.66
N MET A 72 20.72 -4.66 8.02
CA MET A 72 21.10 -3.28 7.80
C MET A 72 22.34 -3.03 8.68
N GLN A 73 23.51 -3.38 8.16
CA GLN A 73 24.77 -3.13 8.83
C GLN A 73 24.98 -1.62 8.82
N LEU A 74 24.72 -1.00 9.98
CA LEU A 74 24.97 0.41 10.22
C LEU A 74 26.49 0.65 10.11
N VAL A 75 26.95 1.27 9.03
CA VAL A 75 28.33 1.72 8.91
C VAL A 75 28.39 3.19 9.31
N ASP A 76 29.15 3.50 10.36
CA ASP A 76 29.36 4.87 10.82
C ASP A 76 30.28 5.58 9.82
N THR A 77 29.72 6.39 8.93
CA THR A 77 30.52 7.36 8.17
C THR A 77 30.81 8.55 9.07
N LYS A 78 32.03 8.59 9.64
CA LYS A 78 32.57 9.78 10.29
C LYS A 78 32.66 10.90 9.23
N ALA A 79 31.92 11.99 9.44
CA ALA A 79 32.05 13.21 8.65
C ALA A 79 33.47 13.77 8.87
N GLY A 80 34.21 13.91 7.77
CA GLY A 80 35.48 14.65 7.72
C GLY A 80 35.25 16.14 7.57
#